data_AF-A0A1G5EJZ3-F1
#
_entry.id   AF-A0A1G5EJZ3-F1
#
_cell.length_a   1.000
_cell.length_b   1.000
_cell.length_c   1.000
_cell.angle_alpha   90.00
_cell.angle_beta   90.00
_cell.angle_gamma   90.00
#
_symmetry.space_group_name_H-M   'P 1'
#
loop_
_entity.id
_entity.type
_entity.pdbx_description
1 polymer ?
#
loop_
_entity_poly.entity_id
_entity_poly.type
_entity_poly.pdbx_seq_one_letter_code
_entity_poly.pdbx_strand_id
1 'polypeptide(L)'
;MGKRVIGSNSHGFNNEKLMVSELNGKKLKELNTNLKKFVKNICEDNKILTTDEMIISARVESSNKLKQDFYIVLEGQEFGISTKMGTGNSVHQEKIEDFIEWLSGIPTVKITDEIKDSLRLCIWGDGSVHGQASIKKGKDGKIIGRFDLKGFKKTYPLKRNQIQEFLEKNLATILSRAIFEGNNSSKVDYVYHGRPEDGVWISKKEILEFNIQNPKSKNIRNVPTLSVGRLSVQAWNVSLNGKNEKKRGEIQFKYSSMVQDFESLMLMKASNIGTFEGNKEEFNLSKLMNKNKKHKFWKVLSNACSLEDDKENYYIVKVDGNKESKLTGKKVKCKADCFIIQANLSKDYLLQKEYQITEKDVKDIRSYKIIKNSGISVKRADSQRYTIVKLTNNTFKNAFEKYINEVEFIIVGLLLYSDTEKLHLNKKIIRDLEIKEEDLKAFYLKKFKISGSGILDKDYASKISKETKQFIKEVIETNTGLKASLFTGKGWFDNPYSIGFIFKGGELTNEVYTDYTISNGSGRSKGSYTIILKPQ
;
A
#
# COMPACT_ATOMS: atom_id res chain seq x y z
N MET A 1 1.06 -30.16 16.25
CA MET A 1 1.62 -28.88 15.76
C MET A 1 3.09 -28.82 16.13
N GLY A 2 4.01 -28.75 15.16
CA GLY A 2 5.44 -28.63 15.43
C GLY A 2 5.79 -27.27 16.05
N LYS A 3 6.61 -27.26 17.11
CA LYS A 3 7.14 -26.02 17.71
C LYS A 3 8.04 -25.32 16.69
N ARG A 4 7.73 -24.07 16.36
CA ARG A 4 8.58 -23.23 15.50
C ARG A 4 9.89 -22.88 16.20
N VAL A 5 10.97 -22.90 15.44
CA VAL A 5 12.24 -22.25 15.80
C VAL A 5 12.11 -20.74 15.61
N ILE A 6 12.14 -19.99 16.72
CA ILE A 6 12.18 -18.52 16.70
C ILE A 6 13.40 -18.07 15.87
N GLY A 7 13.17 -17.31 14.80
CA GLY A 7 14.22 -16.83 13.89
C GLY A 7 14.30 -17.51 12.51
N SER A 8 13.35 -18.39 12.15
CA SER A 8 13.29 -18.98 10.79
C SER A 8 12.89 -17.94 9.72
N ASN A 9 13.71 -17.84 8.67
CA ASN A 9 13.52 -17.00 7.47
C ASN A 9 12.74 -17.71 6.34
N SER A 10 12.08 -18.84 6.61
CA SER A 10 11.39 -19.65 5.59
C SER A 10 10.35 -18.88 4.76
N HIS A 11 9.70 -17.88 5.36
CA HIS A 11 8.72 -17.03 4.68
C HIS A 11 9.35 -16.12 3.61
N GLY A 12 10.58 -15.63 3.83
CA GLY A 12 11.31 -14.85 2.82
C GLY A 12 11.62 -15.69 1.58
N PHE A 13 12.24 -16.86 1.78
CA PHE A 13 12.54 -17.80 0.68
C PHE A 13 11.31 -18.24 -0.10
N ASN A 14 10.17 -18.42 0.58
CA ASN A 14 8.91 -18.75 -0.10
C ASN A 14 8.42 -17.59 -0.98
N ASN A 15 8.60 -16.34 -0.54
CA ASN A 15 8.22 -15.17 -1.31
C ASN A 15 9.10 -14.97 -2.55
N GLU A 16 10.40 -15.26 -2.45
CA GLU A 16 11.30 -15.23 -3.61
C GLU A 16 10.84 -16.20 -4.71
N LYS A 17 10.50 -17.44 -4.33
CA LYS A 17 9.94 -18.43 -5.26
C LYS A 17 8.58 -17.99 -5.82
N LEU A 18 7.74 -17.38 -4.98
CA LEU A 18 6.45 -16.86 -5.40
C LEU A 18 6.60 -15.74 -6.44
N MET A 19 7.50 -14.77 -6.19
CA MET A 19 7.82 -13.70 -7.15
C MET A 19 8.22 -14.26 -8.51
N VAL A 20 9.13 -15.24 -8.53
CA VAL A 20 9.55 -15.89 -9.78
C VAL A 20 8.40 -16.62 -10.46
N SER A 21 7.59 -17.37 -9.72
CA SER A 21 6.41 -18.07 -10.31
C SER A 21 5.36 -17.11 -10.87
N GLU A 22 5.26 -15.91 -10.30
CA GLU A 22 4.31 -14.88 -10.74
C GLU A 22 4.81 -14.06 -11.93
N LEU A 23 6.09 -14.19 -12.29
CA LEU A 23 6.74 -13.46 -13.38
C LEU A 23 7.11 -14.38 -14.56
N ASN A 24 7.78 -15.50 -14.27
CA ASN A 24 8.45 -16.32 -15.26
C ASN A 24 7.46 -16.93 -16.27
N GLY A 25 7.75 -16.74 -17.56
CA GLY A 25 6.96 -17.25 -18.67
C GLY A 25 5.64 -16.53 -18.91
N LYS A 26 5.26 -15.56 -18.06
CA LYS A 26 4.01 -14.80 -18.22
C LYS A 26 4.21 -13.63 -19.17
N LYS A 27 3.15 -13.24 -19.87
CA LYS A 27 3.11 -12.00 -20.65
C LYS A 27 2.88 -10.81 -19.74
N LEU A 28 3.35 -9.63 -20.14
CA LEU A 28 3.15 -8.39 -19.38
C LEU A 28 1.66 -8.17 -19.05
N LYS A 29 0.76 -8.40 -20.01
CA LYS A 29 -0.69 -8.23 -19.82
C LYS A 29 -1.28 -9.16 -18.75
N GLU A 30 -0.69 -10.33 -18.53
CA GLU A 30 -1.13 -11.38 -17.60
C GLU A 30 -0.67 -11.12 -16.16
N LEU A 31 0.37 -10.29 -15.99
CA LEU A 31 0.83 -9.89 -14.66
C LEU A 31 -0.25 -9.12 -13.90
N ASN A 32 -0.26 -9.31 -12.58
CA ASN A 32 -1.06 -8.48 -11.69
C ASN A 32 -0.62 -7.00 -11.81
N THR A 33 -1.50 -6.08 -11.41
CA THR A 33 -1.27 -4.63 -11.57
C THR A 33 0.03 -4.15 -10.93
N ASN A 34 0.45 -4.74 -9.81
CA ASN A 34 1.65 -4.32 -9.09
C ASN A 34 2.93 -4.80 -9.80
N LEU A 35 3.03 -6.08 -10.14
CA LEU A 35 4.16 -6.61 -10.92
C LEU A 35 4.26 -5.99 -12.32
N LYS A 36 3.12 -5.72 -12.97
CA LYS A 36 3.09 -5.01 -14.26
C LYS A 36 3.74 -3.64 -14.16
N LYS A 37 3.49 -2.89 -13.09
CA LYS A 37 4.12 -1.59 -12.84
C LYS A 37 5.61 -1.74 -12.55
N PHE A 38 6.00 -2.76 -11.78
CA PHE A 38 7.40 -3.03 -11.47
C PHE A 38 8.20 -3.32 -12.75
N VAL A 39 7.73 -4.26 -13.58
CA VAL A 39 8.38 -4.58 -14.86
C VAL A 39 8.43 -3.36 -15.79
N LYS A 40 7.35 -2.60 -15.90
CA LYS A 40 7.34 -1.36 -16.70
C LYS A 40 8.38 -0.35 -16.22
N ASN A 41 8.54 -0.19 -14.90
CA ASN A 41 9.55 0.72 -14.37
C ASN A 41 10.98 0.23 -14.66
N ILE A 42 11.25 -1.07 -14.57
CA ILE A 42 12.54 -1.63 -15.02
C ILE A 42 12.77 -1.30 -16.50
N CYS A 43 11.77 -1.49 -17.35
CA CYS A 43 11.89 -1.18 -18.77
C CYS A 43 12.14 0.31 -19.02
N GLU A 44 11.40 1.19 -18.35
CA GLU A 44 11.56 2.66 -18.47
C GLU A 44 12.97 3.10 -18.06
N ASP A 45 13.46 2.65 -16.90
CA ASP A 45 14.78 2.99 -16.39
C ASP A 45 15.91 2.53 -17.33
N ASN A 46 15.69 1.43 -18.05
CA ASN A 46 16.68 0.80 -18.93
C ASN A 46 16.38 0.97 -20.43
N LYS A 47 15.44 1.85 -20.80
CA LYS A 47 15.05 2.17 -22.19
C LYS A 47 14.64 0.95 -23.02
N ILE A 48 14.00 -0.03 -22.39
CA ILE A 48 13.43 -1.22 -23.05
C ILE A 48 12.01 -0.89 -23.51
N LEU A 49 11.66 -1.25 -24.75
CA LEU A 49 10.33 -1.02 -25.29
C LEU A 49 9.32 -1.99 -24.64
N THR A 50 8.19 -1.48 -24.14
CA THR A 50 7.17 -2.32 -23.50
C THR A 50 6.01 -2.63 -24.44
N THR A 51 5.60 -3.90 -24.50
CA THR A 51 4.37 -4.34 -25.17
C THR A 51 3.59 -5.29 -24.26
N ASP A 52 2.27 -5.37 -24.46
CA ASP A 52 1.42 -6.26 -23.67
C ASP A 52 1.74 -7.76 -23.88
N GLU A 53 2.37 -8.10 -25.01
CA GLU A 53 2.78 -9.46 -25.38
C GLU A 53 4.21 -9.82 -24.94
N MET A 54 4.98 -8.86 -24.41
CA MET A 54 6.33 -9.11 -23.89
C MET A 54 6.30 -10.26 -22.87
N ILE A 55 7.14 -11.28 -23.07
CA ILE A 55 7.30 -12.41 -22.16
C ILE A 55 8.37 -12.06 -21.13
N ILE A 56 8.06 -12.26 -19.86
CA ILE A 56 8.98 -12.02 -18.75
C ILE A 56 9.65 -13.34 -18.40
N SER A 57 10.98 -13.38 -18.39
CA SER A 57 11.74 -14.50 -17.85
C SER A 57 12.23 -14.16 -16.44
N ALA A 58 12.14 -15.09 -15.51
CA ALA A 58 12.61 -14.90 -14.15
C ALA A 58 13.13 -16.20 -13.54
N ARG A 59 14.12 -16.11 -12.66
CA ARG A 59 14.71 -17.26 -11.95
C ARG A 59 15.22 -16.89 -10.57
N VAL A 60 15.18 -17.83 -9.64
CA VAL A 60 15.70 -17.66 -8.27
C VAL A 60 17.23 -17.67 -8.29
N GLU A 61 17.88 -16.90 -7.42
CA GLU A 61 19.30 -17.00 -7.14
C GLU A 61 19.57 -18.26 -6.31
N SER A 62 20.48 -19.11 -6.79
CA SER A 62 20.84 -20.37 -6.12
C SER A 62 21.89 -20.18 -5.02
N SER A 63 22.71 -19.14 -5.11
CA SER A 63 23.77 -18.83 -4.17
C SER A 63 23.25 -18.00 -3.00
N ASN A 64 23.22 -18.60 -1.81
CA ASN A 64 22.89 -17.90 -0.56
C ASN A 64 23.94 -16.86 -0.12
N LYS A 65 25.05 -16.72 -0.87
CA LYS A 65 26.13 -15.76 -0.60
C LYS A 65 25.88 -14.40 -1.25
N LEU A 66 25.01 -14.34 -2.26
CA LEU A 66 24.72 -13.15 -3.04
C LEU A 66 23.50 -12.42 -2.45
N LYS A 67 23.40 -11.12 -2.72
CA LYS A 67 22.32 -10.27 -2.17
C LYS A 67 21.07 -10.22 -3.03
N GLN A 68 21.20 -10.42 -4.34
CA GLN A 68 20.03 -10.60 -5.19
C GLN A 68 19.42 -11.96 -4.86
N ASP A 69 18.10 -11.98 -4.74
CA ASP A 69 17.35 -13.17 -4.38
C ASP A 69 16.73 -13.83 -5.63
N PHE A 70 16.50 -13.04 -6.68
CA PHE A 70 16.09 -13.53 -7.98
C PHE A 70 16.50 -12.56 -9.10
N TYR A 71 16.35 -13.02 -10.34
CA TYR A 71 16.62 -12.24 -11.54
C TYR A 71 15.36 -12.10 -12.39
N ILE A 72 15.23 -10.95 -13.03
CA ILE A 72 14.31 -10.73 -14.14
C ILE A 72 15.15 -10.54 -15.40
N VAL A 73 14.79 -11.22 -16.47
CA VAL A 73 15.44 -11.11 -17.78
C VAL A 73 14.44 -10.53 -18.79
N LEU A 74 14.79 -9.38 -19.37
CA LEU A 74 13.98 -8.65 -20.35
C LEU A 74 14.87 -8.31 -21.55
N GLU A 75 14.47 -8.70 -22.76
CA GLU A 75 15.26 -8.50 -23.99
C GLU A 75 16.73 -8.97 -23.88
N GLY A 76 16.96 -10.08 -23.18
CA GLY A 76 18.30 -10.62 -22.94
C GLY A 76 19.13 -9.89 -21.88
N GLN A 77 18.64 -8.76 -21.33
CA GLN A 77 19.27 -8.05 -20.22
C GLN A 77 18.80 -8.62 -18.89
N GLU A 78 19.74 -8.80 -17.98
CA GLU A 78 19.51 -9.40 -16.67
C GLU A 78 19.61 -8.39 -15.53
N PHE A 79 18.54 -8.33 -14.74
CA PHE A 79 18.36 -7.44 -13.60
C PHE A 79 18.26 -8.24 -12.30
N GLY A 80 19.22 -8.06 -11.40
CA GLY A 80 19.22 -8.71 -10.09
C GLY A 80 18.34 -7.96 -9.09
N ILE A 81 17.44 -8.68 -8.42
CA ILE A 81 16.44 -8.12 -7.51
C ILE A 81 16.69 -8.64 -6.11
N SER A 82 16.86 -7.74 -5.14
CA SER A 82 16.85 -8.11 -3.71
C SER A 82 15.45 -7.92 -3.14
N THR A 83 14.84 -9.00 -2.67
CA THR A 83 13.51 -9.02 -2.08
C THR A 83 13.61 -8.90 -0.57
N LYS A 84 12.75 -8.07 0.02
CA LYS A 84 12.64 -7.88 1.46
C LYS A 84 11.19 -8.05 1.90
N MET A 85 11.02 -8.48 3.14
CA MET A 85 9.71 -8.63 3.79
C MET A 85 9.81 -8.34 5.28
N GLY A 86 8.67 -8.09 5.90
CA GLY A 86 8.54 -7.89 7.33
C GLY A 86 9.07 -6.53 7.79
N THR A 87 9.22 -6.39 9.11
CA THR A 87 9.61 -5.12 9.75
C THR A 87 11.05 -5.11 10.25
N GLY A 88 11.79 -6.21 10.07
CA GLY A 88 13.17 -6.35 10.56
C GLY A 88 14.15 -5.46 9.80
N ASN A 89 13.89 -5.23 8.50
CA ASN A 89 14.58 -4.32 7.58
C ASN A 89 16.10 -4.25 7.76
N SER A 90 16.74 -5.39 8.09
CA SER A 90 18.19 -5.49 8.13
C SER A 90 18.67 -5.75 6.72
N VAL A 91 19.54 -4.87 6.22
CA VAL A 91 20.02 -4.91 4.84
C VAL A 91 21.42 -5.50 4.73
N HIS A 92 22.17 -5.47 5.84
CA HIS A 92 23.52 -6.02 5.89
C HIS A 92 23.94 -6.37 7.31
N GLN A 93 24.77 -7.39 7.41
CA GLN A 93 25.43 -7.81 8.65
C GLN A 93 26.74 -8.51 8.29
N GLU A 94 27.83 -8.17 8.99
CA GLU A 94 29.13 -8.83 8.85
C GLU A 94 29.96 -8.63 10.12
N LYS A 95 31.09 -9.36 10.25
CA LYS A 95 32.01 -9.15 11.37
C LYS A 95 32.64 -7.77 11.26
N ILE A 96 32.91 -7.15 12.41
CA ILE A 96 33.51 -5.82 12.46
C ILE A 96 34.90 -5.79 11.82
N GLU A 97 35.68 -6.86 11.96
CA GLU A 97 37.00 -6.94 11.34
C GLU A 97 36.89 -7.03 9.80
N ASP A 98 36.01 -7.87 9.26
CA ASP A 98 35.77 -7.97 7.81
C ASP A 98 35.35 -6.60 7.22
N PHE A 99 34.53 -5.83 7.96
CA PHE A 99 34.14 -4.48 7.56
C PHE A 99 35.30 -3.49 7.60
N ILE A 100 36.16 -3.54 8.62
CA ILE A 100 37.35 -2.69 8.74
C ILE A 100 38.39 -3.02 7.67
N GLU A 101 38.61 -4.30 7.39
CA GLU A 101 39.51 -4.77 6.34
C GLU A 101 39.02 -4.30 4.97
N TRP A 102 37.73 -4.48 4.69
CA TRP A 102 37.11 -3.98 3.47
C TRP A 102 37.27 -2.46 3.31
N LEU A 103 37.02 -1.67 4.36
CA LEU A 103 37.23 -0.21 4.33
C LEU A 103 38.70 0.15 4.08
N SER A 104 39.64 -0.59 4.67
CA SER A 104 41.08 -0.36 4.53
C SER A 104 41.58 -0.70 3.13
N GLY A 105 40.93 -1.64 2.44
CA GLY A 105 41.24 -2.02 1.07
C GLY A 105 40.77 -1.03 0.00
N ILE A 106 40.01 0.02 0.36
CA ILE A 106 39.48 1.00 -0.60
C ILE A 106 40.42 2.22 -0.67
N PRO A 107 41.07 2.49 -1.81
CA PRO A 107 42.08 3.57 -1.92
C PRO A 107 41.56 4.98 -1.56
N THR A 108 40.28 5.24 -1.80
CA THR A 108 39.65 6.54 -1.55
C THR A 108 39.18 6.73 -0.10
N VAL A 109 39.15 5.66 0.71
CA VAL A 109 38.69 5.68 2.09
C VAL A 109 39.89 5.83 3.02
N LYS A 110 39.96 6.97 3.73
CA LYS A 110 40.98 7.21 4.76
C LYS A 110 40.46 6.76 6.13
N ILE A 111 40.78 5.53 6.55
CA ILE A 111 40.44 4.99 7.86
C ILE A 111 41.67 4.92 8.77
N THR A 112 41.67 5.69 9.86
CA THR A 112 42.75 5.71 10.86
C THR A 112 42.55 4.61 11.90
N ASP A 113 43.61 4.22 12.62
CA ASP A 113 43.51 3.22 13.68
C ASP A 113 42.58 3.67 14.82
N GLU A 114 42.52 4.97 15.11
CA GLU A 114 41.57 5.52 16.08
C GLU A 114 40.11 5.28 15.68
N ILE A 115 39.78 5.39 14.38
CA ILE A 115 38.44 5.08 13.86
C ILE A 115 38.17 3.58 13.95
N LYS A 116 39.15 2.74 13.59
CA LYS A 116 39.03 1.27 13.69
C LYS A 116 38.75 0.85 15.13
N ASP A 117 39.48 1.39 16.09
CA ASP A 117 39.30 1.07 17.51
C ASP A 117 38.00 1.62 18.07
N SER A 118 37.58 2.80 17.62
CA SER A 118 36.27 3.36 18.00
C SER A 118 35.12 2.50 17.46
N LEU A 119 35.23 2.01 16.22
CA LEU A 119 34.29 1.05 15.63
C LEU A 119 34.25 -0.26 16.42
N ARG A 120 35.41 -0.85 16.72
CA ARG A 120 35.53 -2.07 17.54
C ARG A 120 34.88 -1.89 18.90
N LEU A 121 35.23 -0.83 19.63
CA LEU A 121 34.68 -0.50 20.94
C LEU A 121 33.15 -0.37 20.89
N CYS A 122 32.62 0.28 19.85
CA CYS A 122 31.20 0.45 19.65
C CYS A 122 30.48 -0.89 19.40
N ILE A 123 31.04 -1.73 18.52
CA ILE A 123 30.38 -2.96 18.07
C ILE A 123 30.54 -4.13 19.05
N TRP A 124 31.69 -4.26 19.72
CA TRP A 124 31.86 -5.24 20.79
C TRP A 124 31.02 -4.89 22.03
N GLY A 125 30.88 -3.59 22.32
CA GLY A 125 29.99 -3.08 23.37
C GLY A 125 30.36 -3.54 24.78
N ASP A 126 31.63 -3.83 25.03
CA ASP A 126 32.12 -4.42 26.30
C ASP A 126 33.27 -3.65 26.94
N GLY A 127 33.60 -2.47 26.42
CA GLY A 127 34.71 -1.64 26.90
C GLY A 127 36.07 -2.01 26.32
N SER A 128 36.17 -3.05 25.48
CA SER A 128 37.40 -3.47 24.82
C SER A 128 37.35 -3.25 23.30
N VAL A 129 38.52 -3.32 22.66
CA VAL A 129 38.63 -3.32 21.18
C VAL A 129 38.78 -4.73 20.60
N HIS A 130 38.98 -5.74 21.43
CA HIS A 130 39.23 -7.13 21.02
C HIS A 130 38.11 -8.10 21.42
N GLY A 131 37.06 -7.63 22.08
CA GLY A 131 35.86 -8.41 22.43
C GLY A 131 36.03 -9.39 23.59
N GLN A 132 37.13 -9.32 24.34
CA GLN A 132 37.50 -10.30 25.38
C GLN A 132 37.18 -9.81 26.81
N ALA A 133 36.31 -8.82 26.98
CA ALA A 133 35.97 -8.35 28.34
C ALA A 133 35.25 -9.45 29.14
N SER A 134 35.43 -9.40 30.47
CA SER A 134 34.87 -10.39 31.41
C SER A 134 33.36 -10.57 31.25
N ILE A 135 32.89 -11.81 31.39
CA ILE A 135 31.46 -12.17 31.41
C ILE A 135 30.84 -12.12 32.82
N LYS A 136 31.56 -11.57 33.80
CA LYS A 136 31.08 -11.46 35.19
C LYS A 136 29.80 -10.64 35.26
N LYS A 137 28.79 -11.19 35.94
CA LYS A 137 27.49 -10.54 36.11
C LYS A 137 27.46 -9.67 37.37
N GLY A 138 26.78 -8.53 37.26
CA GLY A 138 26.39 -7.70 38.39
C GLY A 138 25.15 -8.25 39.10
N LYS A 139 24.76 -7.57 40.19
CA LYS A 139 23.56 -7.92 40.99
C LYS A 139 22.25 -7.83 40.18
N ASP A 140 22.23 -7.07 39.08
CA ASP A 140 21.09 -6.93 38.17
C ASP A 140 21.02 -8.00 37.07
N GLY A 141 21.95 -8.97 37.09
CA GLY A 141 22.04 -10.05 36.11
C GLY A 141 22.66 -9.66 34.77
N LYS A 142 23.09 -8.41 34.59
CA LYS A 142 23.82 -7.94 33.40
C LYS A 142 25.32 -8.16 33.55
N ILE A 143 26.02 -8.29 32.44
CA ILE A 143 27.48 -8.38 32.41
C ILE A 143 28.07 -6.99 32.68
N ILE A 144 29.00 -6.94 33.64
CA ILE A 144 29.67 -5.71 34.07
C ILE A 144 30.50 -5.16 32.91
N GLY A 145 30.42 -3.85 32.69
CA GLY A 145 31.19 -3.15 31.64
C GLY A 145 30.56 -3.20 30.25
N ARG A 146 29.51 -3.99 30.03
CA ARG A 146 28.79 -3.99 28.74
C ARG A 146 27.81 -2.84 28.63
N PHE A 147 27.71 -2.29 27.43
CA PHE A 147 26.82 -1.20 27.11
C PHE A 147 26.16 -1.39 25.74
N ASP A 148 24.94 -0.88 25.62
CA ASP A 148 24.26 -0.75 24.33
C ASP A 148 24.66 0.58 23.64
N LEU A 149 24.07 0.85 22.48
CA LEU A 149 24.33 2.10 21.75
C LEU A 149 23.95 3.37 22.55
N LYS A 150 23.01 3.30 23.50
CA LYS A 150 22.67 4.46 24.34
C LYS A 150 23.78 4.68 25.36
N GLY A 151 24.28 3.61 25.97
CA GLY A 151 25.45 3.64 26.83
C GLY A 151 26.69 4.15 26.10
N PHE A 152 26.96 3.66 24.89
CA PHE A 152 28.08 4.14 24.08
C PHE A 152 27.99 5.65 23.80
N LYS A 153 26.81 6.13 23.38
CA LYS A 153 26.58 7.57 23.12
C LYS A 153 26.85 8.43 24.36
N LYS A 154 26.49 7.94 25.55
CA LYS A 154 26.66 8.66 26.81
C LYS A 154 28.13 8.63 27.29
N THR A 155 28.78 7.47 27.22
CA THR A 155 30.11 7.25 27.79
C THR A 155 31.24 7.69 26.85
N TYR A 156 31.04 7.56 25.54
CA TYR A 156 32.08 7.84 24.53
C TYR A 156 31.58 8.81 23.43
N PRO A 157 31.13 10.02 23.78
CA PRO A 157 30.54 10.96 22.81
C PRO A 157 31.53 11.40 21.72
N LEU A 158 32.81 11.58 22.06
CA LEU A 158 33.85 11.97 21.09
C LEU A 158 34.09 10.86 20.05
N LYS A 159 34.28 9.61 20.51
CA LYS A 159 34.42 8.43 19.62
C LYS A 159 33.20 8.23 18.74
N ARG A 160 31.99 8.45 19.29
CA ARG A 160 30.75 8.42 18.52
C ARG A 160 30.77 9.46 17.39
N ASN A 161 31.21 10.68 17.65
CA ASN A 161 31.25 11.74 16.64
C ASN A 161 32.28 11.42 15.55
N GLN A 162 33.48 10.95 15.92
CA GLN A 162 34.49 10.49 14.96
C GLN A 162 33.96 9.40 14.02
N ILE A 163 33.25 8.40 14.57
CA ILE A 163 32.62 7.35 13.74
C ILE A 163 31.55 7.97 12.83
N GLN A 164 30.68 8.84 13.36
CA GLN A 164 29.60 9.43 12.58
C GLN A 164 30.13 10.29 11.40
N GLU A 165 31.14 11.13 11.64
CA GLU A 165 31.79 11.94 10.60
C GLU A 165 32.43 11.06 9.53
N PHE A 166 33.11 9.97 9.95
CA PHE A 166 33.67 8.99 9.01
C PHE A 166 32.59 8.32 8.16
N LEU A 167 31.47 7.90 8.77
CA LEU A 167 30.35 7.28 8.04
C LEU A 167 29.72 8.24 7.03
N GLU A 168 29.58 9.52 7.39
CA GLU A 168 29.01 10.55 6.50
C GLU A 168 29.93 10.87 5.32
N LYS A 169 31.23 10.98 5.57
CA LYS A 169 32.23 11.22 4.52
C LYS A 169 32.28 10.10 3.49
N ASN A 170 32.05 8.85 3.91
CA ASN A 170 32.13 7.66 3.05
C ASN A 170 30.76 7.06 2.72
N LEU A 171 29.70 7.88 2.81
CA LEU A 171 28.31 7.44 2.78
C LEU A 171 27.94 6.65 1.52
N ALA A 172 28.30 7.13 0.32
CA ALA A 172 27.94 6.45 -0.92
C ALA A 172 28.56 5.03 -1.01
N THR A 173 29.84 4.91 -0.67
CA THR A 173 30.59 3.65 -0.65
C THR A 173 29.98 2.65 0.32
N ILE A 174 29.69 3.09 1.55
CA ILE A 174 29.12 2.23 2.60
C ILE A 174 27.68 1.82 2.25
N LEU A 175 26.87 2.72 1.68
CA LEU A 175 25.52 2.40 1.22
C LEU A 175 25.53 1.36 0.09
N SER A 176 26.45 1.50 -0.88
CA SER A 176 26.58 0.52 -1.97
C SER A 176 26.90 -0.87 -1.42
N ARG A 177 27.86 -0.94 -0.49
CA ARG A 177 28.22 -2.18 0.21
C ARG A 177 27.06 -2.78 0.99
N ALA A 178 26.38 -1.96 1.78
CA ALA A 178 25.34 -2.39 2.70
C ALA A 178 24.03 -2.79 1.98
N ILE A 179 23.66 -2.15 0.87
CA ILE A 179 22.39 -2.44 0.20
C ILE A 179 22.58 -3.39 -0.99
N PHE A 180 23.67 -3.22 -1.75
CA PHE A 180 23.76 -3.79 -3.10
C PHE A 180 24.83 -4.86 -3.27
N GLU A 181 26.03 -4.66 -2.73
CA GLU A 181 27.18 -5.53 -3.06
C GLU A 181 27.33 -6.68 -2.07
N GLY A 182 27.20 -6.41 -0.77
CA GLY A 182 27.48 -7.44 0.24
C GLY A 182 28.94 -7.94 0.16
N ASN A 183 29.21 -9.07 0.78
CA ASN A 183 30.59 -9.57 0.95
C ASN A 183 31.13 -10.25 -0.31
N ASN A 184 30.28 -10.50 -1.31
CA ASN A 184 30.59 -11.37 -2.45
C ASN A 184 30.27 -10.70 -3.80
N SER A 185 30.44 -9.37 -3.90
CA SER A 185 30.27 -8.60 -5.16
C SER A 185 28.94 -8.84 -5.87
N SER A 186 27.85 -8.80 -5.10
CA SER A 186 26.50 -9.02 -5.61
C SER A 186 26.08 -7.97 -6.63
N LYS A 187 25.20 -8.36 -7.57
CA LYS A 187 24.66 -7.48 -8.62
C LYS A 187 23.18 -7.24 -8.37
N VAL A 188 22.89 -6.38 -7.39
CA VAL A 188 21.52 -5.95 -7.11
C VAL A 188 21.26 -4.64 -7.87
N ASP A 189 20.32 -4.68 -8.80
CA ASP A 189 19.87 -3.54 -9.60
C ASP A 189 18.64 -2.88 -8.98
N TYR A 190 17.77 -3.67 -8.33
CA TYR A 190 16.55 -3.20 -7.68
C TYR A 190 16.37 -3.82 -6.30
N VAL A 191 15.76 -3.07 -5.39
CA VAL A 191 15.26 -3.60 -4.11
C VAL A 191 13.74 -3.59 -4.16
N TYR A 192 13.12 -4.74 -3.91
CA TYR A 192 11.68 -4.92 -3.83
C TYR A 192 11.30 -5.29 -2.38
N HIS A 193 10.31 -4.62 -1.80
CA HIS A 193 9.78 -4.93 -0.47
C HIS A 193 8.29 -5.27 -0.56
N GLY A 194 7.92 -6.46 -0.09
CA GLY A 194 6.53 -6.92 -0.03
C GLY A 194 6.27 -8.19 -0.85
N ARG A 195 5.00 -8.39 -1.22
CA ARG A 195 4.50 -9.55 -1.98
C ARG A 195 4.20 -9.16 -3.43
N PRO A 196 4.02 -10.11 -4.36
CA PRO A 196 3.66 -9.81 -5.75
C PRO A 196 2.49 -8.84 -5.92
N GLU A 197 1.47 -8.95 -5.08
CA GLU A 197 0.22 -8.20 -5.14
C GLU A 197 0.28 -6.81 -4.48
N ASP A 198 1.20 -6.62 -3.54
CA ASP A 198 1.37 -5.39 -2.74
C ASP A 198 2.84 -5.28 -2.34
N GLY A 199 3.61 -4.59 -3.17
CA GLY A 199 5.01 -4.36 -2.90
C GLY A 199 5.47 -3.04 -3.49
N VAL A 200 6.54 -2.53 -2.91
CA VAL A 200 7.17 -1.28 -3.29
C VAL A 200 8.62 -1.53 -3.66
N TRP A 201 9.13 -0.77 -4.62
CA TRP A 201 10.47 -1.00 -5.14
C TRP A 201 11.17 0.30 -5.46
N ILE A 202 12.48 0.17 -5.66
CA ILE A 202 13.35 1.26 -6.09
C ILE A 202 14.57 0.70 -6.82
N SER A 203 15.10 1.46 -7.78
CA SER A 203 16.37 1.13 -8.43
C SER A 203 17.58 1.46 -7.52
N LYS A 204 18.72 0.85 -7.84
CA LYS A 204 20.00 1.11 -7.17
C LYS A 204 20.39 2.58 -7.22
N LYS A 205 20.24 3.22 -8.39
CA LYS A 205 20.58 4.63 -8.57
C LYS A 205 19.76 5.51 -7.64
N GLU A 206 18.44 5.32 -7.65
CA GLU A 206 17.52 6.19 -6.92
C GLU A 206 17.64 6.05 -5.41
N ILE A 207 17.81 4.83 -4.89
CA ILE A 207 17.96 4.67 -3.44
C ILE A 207 19.22 5.40 -2.94
N LEU A 208 20.31 5.34 -3.72
CA LEU A 208 21.58 5.96 -3.35
C LEU A 208 21.43 7.48 -3.36
N GLU A 209 20.90 8.05 -4.44
CA GLU A 209 20.60 9.48 -4.55
C GLU A 209 19.70 9.95 -3.41
N PHE A 210 18.60 9.23 -3.15
CA PHE A 210 17.67 9.57 -2.07
C PHE A 210 18.34 9.53 -0.69
N ASN A 211 19.15 8.50 -0.41
CA ASN A 211 19.82 8.35 0.88
C ASN A 211 20.91 9.42 1.10
N ILE A 212 21.61 9.82 0.04
CA ILE A 212 22.60 10.92 0.05
C ILE A 212 21.89 12.25 0.36
N GLN A 213 20.75 12.51 -0.28
CA GLN A 213 20.02 13.77 -0.12
C GLN A 213 19.28 13.86 1.23
N ASN A 214 18.83 12.73 1.79
CA ASN A 214 17.94 12.68 2.96
C ASN A 214 18.53 11.91 4.16
N PRO A 215 19.76 12.20 4.64
CA PRO A 215 20.37 11.43 5.72
C PRO A 215 19.62 11.58 7.04
N LYS A 216 19.54 10.49 7.82
CA LYS A 216 18.89 10.46 9.14
C LYS A 216 19.54 11.37 10.16
N SER A 217 20.85 11.65 10.04
CA SER A 217 21.56 12.54 10.95
C SER A 217 21.00 13.97 10.96
N LYS A 218 20.32 14.40 9.89
CA LYS A 218 19.65 15.70 9.81
C LYS A 218 18.28 15.76 10.51
N ASN A 219 17.73 14.64 10.97
CA ASN A 219 16.42 14.60 11.62
C ASN A 219 16.52 14.81 13.14
N ILE A 220 16.31 16.04 13.60
CA ILE A 220 16.47 16.47 15.01
C ILE A 220 15.59 15.68 15.99
N ARG A 221 14.44 15.14 15.55
CA ARG A 221 13.46 14.49 16.44
C ARG A 221 13.76 13.02 16.74
N ASN A 222 14.59 12.34 15.93
CA ASN A 222 14.83 10.90 16.08
C ASN A 222 16.19 10.47 15.51
N VAL A 223 17.28 11.04 16.04
CA VAL A 223 18.65 10.76 15.57
C VAL A 223 19.13 9.41 16.14
N PRO A 224 19.44 8.40 15.30
CA PRO A 224 20.05 7.17 15.77
C PRO A 224 21.44 7.44 16.37
N THR A 225 21.95 6.56 17.23
CA THR A 225 23.31 6.73 17.77
C THR A 225 24.35 6.86 16.65
N LEU A 226 24.28 5.97 15.65
CA LEU A 226 25.06 6.05 14.42
C LEU A 226 24.17 5.84 13.19
N SER A 227 24.47 6.57 12.12
CA SER A 227 23.77 6.45 10.83
C SER A 227 24.69 6.64 9.64
N VAL A 228 24.27 6.05 8.52
CA VAL A 228 24.80 6.32 7.19
C VAL A 228 23.62 6.43 6.23
N GLY A 229 23.41 7.61 5.65
CA GLY A 229 22.17 7.90 4.90
C GLY A 229 20.93 7.67 5.76
N ARG A 230 19.97 6.87 5.28
CA ARG A 230 18.77 6.46 6.04
C ARG A 230 18.98 5.22 6.91
N LEU A 231 20.19 4.64 6.92
CA LEU A 231 20.47 3.41 7.65
C LEU A 231 20.91 3.75 9.07
N SER A 232 20.43 2.98 10.05
CA SER A 232 21.03 2.96 11.39
C SER A 232 22.13 1.91 11.43
N VAL A 233 23.26 2.27 12.03
CA VAL A 233 24.40 1.38 12.27
C VAL A 233 24.39 0.94 13.74
N GLN A 234 24.47 -0.36 13.99
CA GLN A 234 24.45 -0.92 15.34
C GLN A 234 25.20 -2.24 15.44
N ALA A 235 25.59 -2.64 16.64
CA ALA A 235 25.97 -4.02 16.91
C ALA A 235 24.74 -4.94 16.72
N TRP A 236 24.91 -6.11 16.10
CA TRP A 236 23.82 -7.09 15.98
C TRP A 236 23.32 -7.53 17.36
N ASN A 237 24.25 -7.81 18.27
CA ASN A 237 23.95 -8.04 19.68
C ASN A 237 25.18 -7.78 20.54
N VAL A 238 25.04 -6.99 21.61
CA VAL A 238 26.11 -6.81 22.62
C VAL A 238 26.03 -7.84 23.76
N SER A 239 24.97 -8.66 23.77
CA SER A 239 24.70 -9.71 24.75
C SER A 239 24.80 -9.22 26.21
N LEU A 240 24.03 -8.20 26.57
CA LEU A 240 24.05 -7.60 27.92
C LEU A 240 23.91 -8.63 29.06
N ASN A 241 23.19 -9.73 28.83
CA ASN A 241 22.89 -10.74 29.87
C ASN A 241 23.64 -12.07 29.67
N GLY A 242 24.52 -12.16 28.67
CA GLY A 242 25.28 -13.39 28.37
C GLY A 242 24.57 -14.45 27.51
N LYS A 243 23.37 -14.18 26.98
CA LYS A 243 22.55 -15.18 26.28
C LYS A 243 22.87 -15.37 24.79
N ASN A 244 23.57 -14.41 24.17
CA ASN A 244 23.80 -14.38 22.72
C ASN A 244 25.26 -14.04 22.38
N GLU A 245 26.23 -14.60 23.11
CA GLU A 245 27.66 -14.27 22.93
C GLU A 245 28.14 -14.46 21.49
N LYS A 246 27.71 -15.53 20.82
CA LYS A 246 28.07 -15.84 19.43
C LYS A 246 27.61 -14.81 18.40
N LYS A 247 26.81 -13.82 18.80
CA LYS A 247 26.27 -12.76 17.95
C LYS A 247 26.99 -11.42 18.12
N ARG A 248 28.01 -11.37 18.99
CA ARG A 248 28.82 -10.18 19.26
C ARG A 248 29.86 -9.97 18.17
N GLY A 249 30.37 -8.74 18.08
CA GLY A 249 31.42 -8.39 17.11
C GLY A 249 30.90 -8.26 15.68
N GLU A 250 29.57 -8.28 15.49
CA GLU A 250 28.94 -8.12 14.18
C GLU A 250 28.32 -6.73 14.05
N ILE A 251 28.72 -6.00 13.02
CA ILE A 251 28.11 -4.74 12.63
C ILE A 251 26.86 -5.03 11.79
N GLN A 252 25.78 -4.29 12.06
CA GLN A 252 24.50 -4.46 11.42
C GLN A 252 23.95 -3.12 10.92
N PHE A 253 23.48 -3.12 9.68
CA PHE A 253 22.83 -1.99 9.04
C PHE A 253 21.34 -2.26 8.89
N LYS A 254 20.51 -1.34 9.37
CA LYS A 254 19.04 -1.43 9.23
C LYS A 254 18.44 -0.22 8.52
N TYR A 255 17.52 -0.49 7.62
CA TYR A 255 16.75 0.50 6.90
C TYR A 255 15.29 0.50 7.37
N SER A 256 15.06 0.97 8.60
CA SER A 256 13.73 0.94 9.23
C SER A 256 12.61 1.62 8.42
N SER A 257 12.94 2.68 7.65
CA SER A 257 11.99 3.47 6.86
C SER A 257 11.91 3.06 5.38
N MET A 258 12.49 1.91 5.01
CA MET A 258 12.59 1.48 3.60
C MET A 258 11.25 1.54 2.87
N VAL A 259 10.21 0.94 3.44
CA VAL A 259 8.88 0.89 2.85
C VAL A 259 8.32 2.30 2.65
N GLN A 260 8.35 3.15 3.68
CA GLN A 260 7.82 4.51 3.61
C GLN A 260 8.56 5.39 2.60
N ASP A 261 9.89 5.22 2.53
CA ASP A 261 10.73 5.97 1.59
C ASP A 261 10.44 5.51 0.14
N PHE A 262 10.32 4.20 -0.11
CA PHE A 262 10.01 3.66 -1.45
C PHE A 262 8.62 4.09 -1.90
N GLU A 263 7.64 4.03 -1.01
CA GLU A 263 6.28 4.48 -1.27
C GLU A 263 6.24 5.96 -1.67
N SER A 264 6.99 6.80 -0.95
CA SER A 264 7.05 8.23 -1.22
C SER A 264 7.66 8.53 -2.60
N LEU A 265 8.72 7.80 -2.98
CA LEU A 265 9.36 7.94 -4.28
C LEU A 265 8.50 7.40 -5.44
N MET A 266 7.86 6.26 -5.25
CA MET A 266 6.90 5.72 -6.21
C MET A 266 5.70 6.64 -6.41
N LEU A 267 5.21 7.28 -5.34
CA LEU A 267 4.14 8.27 -5.39
C LEU A 267 4.53 9.49 -6.23
N MET A 268 5.76 10.00 -6.08
CA MET A 268 6.25 11.11 -6.89
C MET A 268 6.26 10.80 -8.40
N LYS A 269 6.39 9.53 -8.78
CA LYS A 269 6.34 9.07 -10.18
C LYS A 269 4.94 8.68 -10.68
N ALA A 270 3.96 8.52 -9.79
CA ALA A 270 2.68 7.93 -10.14
C ALA A 270 1.80 8.89 -10.95
N SER A 271 1.42 8.49 -12.17
CA SER A 271 0.47 9.24 -13.00
C SER A 271 -0.96 9.25 -12.44
N ASN A 272 -1.32 8.29 -11.59
CA ASN A 272 -2.62 8.20 -10.92
C ASN A 272 -2.45 7.88 -9.44
N ILE A 273 -2.15 8.93 -8.66
CA ILE A 273 -1.90 8.89 -7.22
C ILE A 273 -3.08 8.25 -6.46
N GLY A 274 -4.31 8.60 -6.82
CA GLY A 274 -5.50 8.16 -6.09
C GLY A 274 -5.73 6.64 -6.12
N THR A 275 -5.43 5.97 -7.23
CA THR A 275 -5.58 4.51 -7.32
C THR A 275 -4.50 3.78 -6.53
N PHE A 276 -3.27 4.30 -6.54
CA PHE A 276 -2.16 3.73 -5.79
C PHE A 276 -2.42 3.81 -4.28
N GLU A 277 -2.76 4.99 -3.77
CA GLU A 277 -3.04 5.18 -2.35
C GLU A 277 -4.26 4.41 -1.88
N GLY A 278 -5.34 4.35 -2.68
CA GLY A 278 -6.54 3.59 -2.33
C GLY A 278 -6.25 2.11 -2.10
N ASN A 279 -5.61 1.45 -3.08
CA ASN A 279 -5.25 0.03 -2.98
C ASN A 279 -4.36 -0.24 -1.75
N LYS A 280 -3.43 0.66 -1.47
CA LYS A 280 -2.50 0.54 -0.36
C LYS A 280 -3.20 0.66 0.99
N GLU A 281 -4.15 1.60 1.13
CA GLU A 281 -4.98 1.70 2.34
C GLU A 281 -5.78 0.42 2.60
N GLU A 282 -6.27 -0.25 1.55
CA GLU A 282 -6.98 -1.53 1.68
C GLU A 282 -6.07 -2.62 2.28
N PHE A 283 -4.85 -2.76 1.74
CA PHE A 283 -3.86 -3.70 2.26
C PHE A 283 -3.40 -3.34 3.67
N ASN A 284 -3.22 -2.06 3.97
CA ASN A 284 -2.84 -1.55 5.29
C ASN A 284 -3.90 -1.88 6.35
N LEU A 285 -5.18 -1.72 6.04
CA LEU A 285 -6.26 -2.07 6.96
C LEU A 285 -6.25 -3.57 7.28
N SER A 286 -6.12 -4.43 6.28
CA SER A 286 -6.00 -5.89 6.48
C SER A 286 -4.81 -6.21 7.38
N LYS A 287 -3.62 -5.69 7.05
CA LYS A 287 -2.37 -5.89 7.81
C LYS A 287 -2.49 -5.45 9.26
N LEU A 288 -2.97 -4.22 9.50
CA LEU A 288 -3.12 -3.62 10.82
C LEU A 288 -4.02 -4.48 11.71
N MET A 289 -5.21 -4.81 11.20
CA MET A 289 -6.24 -5.50 11.95
C MET A 289 -5.86 -6.96 12.23
N ASN A 290 -5.26 -7.63 11.24
CA ASN A 290 -4.83 -9.02 11.38
C ASN A 290 -3.63 -9.19 12.30
N LYS A 291 -2.73 -8.19 12.38
CA LYS A 291 -1.58 -8.18 13.28
C LYS A 291 -1.93 -7.74 14.69
N ASN A 292 -2.84 -6.79 14.85
CA ASN A 292 -3.25 -6.24 16.14
C ASN A 292 -4.73 -6.55 16.44
N LYS A 293 -4.96 -7.71 17.03
CA LYS A 293 -6.30 -8.18 17.45
C LYS A 293 -6.93 -7.32 18.56
N LYS A 294 -6.15 -6.44 19.19
CA LYS A 294 -6.58 -5.50 20.24
C LYS A 294 -6.83 -4.08 19.72
N HIS A 295 -6.74 -3.86 18.41
CA HIS A 295 -6.97 -2.54 17.83
C HIS A 295 -8.40 -2.03 18.11
N LYS A 296 -8.57 -0.73 18.35
CA LYS A 296 -9.86 -0.11 18.71
C LYS A 296 -10.99 -0.43 17.71
N PHE A 297 -10.65 -0.61 16.44
CA PHE A 297 -11.61 -0.95 15.38
C PHE A 297 -12.26 -2.32 15.56
N TRP A 298 -11.61 -3.28 16.22
CA TRP A 298 -12.25 -4.56 16.51
C TRP A 298 -13.46 -4.38 17.44
N LYS A 299 -13.44 -3.39 18.34
CA LYS A 299 -14.60 -3.05 19.18
C LYS A 299 -15.77 -2.53 18.33
N VAL A 300 -15.50 -1.65 17.37
CA VAL A 300 -16.51 -1.13 16.42
C VAL A 300 -17.16 -2.28 15.64
N LEU A 301 -16.33 -3.19 15.11
CA LEU A 301 -16.80 -4.36 14.36
C LEU A 301 -17.57 -5.36 15.24
N SER A 302 -17.15 -5.58 16.48
CA SER A 302 -17.79 -6.53 17.41
C SER A 302 -19.23 -6.14 17.69
N ASN A 303 -19.45 -4.87 17.99
CA ASN A 303 -20.76 -4.35 18.35
C ASN A 303 -21.78 -4.51 17.22
N ALA A 304 -21.33 -4.38 15.96
CA ALA A 304 -22.20 -4.39 14.79
C ALA A 304 -22.27 -5.76 14.07
N CYS A 305 -21.25 -6.63 14.21
CA CYS A 305 -21.19 -7.94 13.57
C CYS A 305 -21.38 -9.12 14.53
N SER A 306 -21.67 -8.87 15.82
CA SER A 306 -21.85 -9.92 16.84
C SER A 306 -20.65 -10.88 16.92
N LEU A 307 -19.43 -10.33 16.95
CA LEU A 307 -18.21 -11.11 17.05
C LEU A 307 -18.00 -11.59 18.50
N GLU A 308 -17.50 -12.81 18.67
CA GLU A 308 -17.07 -13.34 19.99
C GLU A 308 -15.97 -12.44 20.58
N ASP A 309 -15.88 -12.33 21.91
CA ASP A 309 -14.92 -11.46 22.60
C ASP A 309 -13.47 -11.70 22.17
N ASP A 310 -13.09 -12.97 22.04
CA ASP A 310 -11.77 -13.35 21.52
C ASP A 310 -11.69 -13.12 20.00
N LYS A 311 -10.77 -12.24 19.60
CA LYS A 311 -10.56 -11.83 18.19
C LYS A 311 -9.47 -12.59 17.47
N GLU A 312 -8.80 -13.54 18.13
CA GLU A 312 -7.64 -14.23 17.55
C GLU A 312 -7.98 -14.94 16.23
N ASN A 313 -9.19 -15.48 16.10
CA ASN A 313 -9.62 -16.23 14.91
C ASN A 313 -10.37 -15.40 13.85
N TYR A 314 -10.52 -14.09 14.03
CA TYR A 314 -11.19 -13.22 13.06
C TYR A 314 -10.18 -12.44 12.21
N TYR A 315 -10.37 -12.42 10.89
CA TYR A 315 -9.41 -11.82 9.96
C TYR A 315 -10.11 -10.91 8.96
N ILE A 316 -9.50 -9.75 8.71
CA ILE A 316 -9.88 -8.84 7.64
C ILE A 316 -9.26 -9.32 6.34
N VAL A 317 -10.12 -9.58 5.35
CA VAL A 317 -9.78 -10.06 4.01
C VAL A 317 -10.05 -8.96 3.01
N LYS A 318 -9.06 -8.65 2.18
CA LYS A 318 -9.20 -7.74 1.05
C LYS A 318 -9.99 -8.41 -0.08
N VAL A 319 -10.97 -7.70 -0.62
CA VAL A 319 -11.75 -8.13 -1.78
C VAL A 319 -10.89 -8.08 -3.05
N ASP A 320 -10.99 -9.13 -3.86
CA ASP A 320 -10.33 -9.26 -5.15
C ASP A 320 -11.33 -9.30 -6.30
N GLY A 321 -11.01 -8.55 -7.35
CA GLY A 321 -11.70 -8.58 -8.64
C GLY A 321 -13.13 -8.03 -8.62
N ASN A 322 -13.87 -8.33 -9.69
CA ASN A 322 -15.24 -7.89 -9.88
C ASN A 322 -16.23 -8.92 -9.32
N LYS A 323 -17.35 -8.43 -8.78
CA LYS A 323 -18.47 -9.22 -8.24
C LYS A 323 -19.70 -9.04 -9.09
N GLU A 324 -20.53 -10.06 -9.13
CA GLU A 324 -21.79 -10.02 -9.84
C GLU A 324 -22.73 -8.99 -9.21
N SER A 325 -23.30 -8.11 -10.03
CA SER A 325 -24.24 -7.10 -9.60
C SER A 325 -25.64 -7.46 -10.08
N LYS A 326 -26.57 -7.64 -9.14
CA LYS A 326 -27.99 -7.89 -9.40
C LYS A 326 -28.69 -6.74 -10.14
N LEU A 327 -28.12 -5.53 -10.06
CA LEU A 327 -28.62 -4.36 -10.80
C LEU A 327 -28.37 -4.48 -12.32
N THR A 328 -27.27 -5.14 -12.73
CA THR A 328 -26.81 -5.14 -14.13
C THR A 328 -26.68 -6.53 -14.74
N GLY A 329 -26.70 -7.59 -13.93
CA GLY A 329 -26.37 -8.95 -14.34
C GLY A 329 -24.91 -9.14 -14.76
N LYS A 330 -24.02 -8.18 -14.46
CA LYS A 330 -22.61 -8.18 -14.89
C LYS A 330 -21.65 -8.18 -13.70
N LYS A 331 -20.42 -8.67 -13.93
CA LYS A 331 -19.32 -8.58 -12.96
C LYS A 331 -18.72 -7.17 -12.97
N VAL A 332 -18.91 -6.43 -11.89
CA VAL A 332 -18.39 -5.06 -11.68
C VAL A 332 -17.72 -4.92 -10.31
N LYS A 333 -17.02 -3.82 -10.04
CA LYS A 333 -16.49 -3.56 -8.70
C LYS A 333 -17.64 -3.44 -7.70
N CYS A 334 -17.55 -4.17 -6.58
CA CYS A 334 -18.52 -4.07 -5.49
C CYS A 334 -18.24 -2.85 -4.60
N LYS A 335 -19.03 -2.71 -3.53
CA LYS A 335 -18.91 -1.60 -2.57
C LYS A 335 -17.88 -1.87 -1.47
N ALA A 336 -17.78 -3.12 -1.05
CA ALA A 336 -16.81 -3.52 -0.04
C ALA A 336 -15.44 -3.71 -0.66
N ASP A 337 -14.44 -3.15 0.01
CA ASP A 337 -13.02 -3.29 -0.32
C ASP A 337 -12.36 -4.34 0.59
N CYS A 338 -12.90 -4.52 1.81
CA CYS A 338 -12.54 -5.57 2.75
C CYS A 338 -13.77 -6.21 3.42
N PHE A 339 -13.63 -7.39 4.01
CA PHE A 339 -14.65 -8.03 4.86
C PHE A 339 -14.00 -8.93 5.93
N ILE A 340 -14.79 -9.51 6.83
CA ILE A 340 -14.29 -10.37 7.91
C ILE A 340 -14.59 -11.85 7.62
N ILE A 341 -13.61 -12.71 7.90
CA ILE A 341 -13.80 -14.15 8.06
C ILE A 341 -13.43 -14.59 9.48
N GLN A 342 -13.99 -15.72 9.91
CA GLN A 342 -13.51 -16.49 11.04
C GLN A 342 -12.83 -17.75 10.51
N ALA A 343 -11.57 -17.98 10.89
CA ALA A 343 -10.77 -19.12 10.44
C ALA A 343 -9.70 -19.48 11.49
N ASN A 344 -9.24 -20.73 11.50
CA ASN A 344 -8.10 -21.13 12.31
C ASN A 344 -6.83 -21.05 11.44
N LEU A 345 -6.09 -19.94 11.56
CA LEU A 345 -4.88 -19.70 10.77
C LEU A 345 -3.65 -19.78 11.65
N SER A 346 -2.63 -20.51 11.17
CA SER A 346 -1.36 -20.57 11.88
C SER A 346 -0.63 -19.23 11.80
N LYS A 347 0.16 -18.92 12.83
CA LYS A 347 1.04 -17.74 12.83
C LYS A 347 2.02 -17.74 11.65
N ASP A 348 2.45 -18.92 11.20
CA ASP A 348 3.38 -19.05 10.07
C ASP A 348 2.71 -18.70 8.75
N TYR A 349 1.45 -19.12 8.57
CA TYR A 349 0.64 -18.68 7.44
C TYR A 349 0.48 -17.15 7.43
N LEU A 350 0.12 -16.55 8.57
CA LEU A 350 -0.04 -15.10 8.67
C LEU A 350 1.26 -14.35 8.35
N LEU A 351 2.42 -14.86 8.79
CA LEU A 351 3.71 -14.24 8.49
C LEU A 351 4.11 -14.38 7.02
N GLN A 352 3.86 -15.54 6.41
CA GLN A 352 4.05 -15.72 4.95
C GLN A 352 3.20 -14.74 4.15
N LYS A 353 2.00 -14.43 4.64
CA LYS A 353 1.09 -13.48 4.03
C LYS A 353 1.32 -12.03 4.47
N GLU A 354 2.32 -11.75 5.29
CA GLU A 354 2.55 -10.45 5.95
C GLU A 354 1.31 -9.87 6.67
N TYR A 355 0.43 -10.73 7.16
CA TYR A 355 -0.88 -10.41 7.73
C TYR A 355 -1.85 -9.74 6.74
N GLN A 356 -1.51 -9.68 5.46
CA GLN A 356 -2.36 -9.21 4.38
C GLN A 356 -3.04 -10.42 3.73
N ILE A 357 -4.32 -10.62 4.04
CA ILE A 357 -5.09 -11.75 3.49
C ILE A 357 -6.00 -11.19 2.40
N THR A 358 -5.98 -11.79 1.22
CA THR A 358 -6.90 -11.45 0.13
C THR A 358 -7.88 -12.60 -0.16
N GLU A 359 -8.93 -12.35 -0.92
CA GLU A 359 -9.87 -13.41 -1.30
C GLU A 359 -9.24 -14.56 -2.09
N LYS A 360 -8.18 -14.31 -2.85
CA LYS A 360 -7.40 -15.38 -3.47
C LYS A 360 -6.81 -16.32 -2.42
N ASP A 361 -6.22 -15.76 -1.36
CA ASP A 361 -5.65 -16.54 -0.25
C ASP A 361 -6.73 -17.37 0.49
N VAL A 362 -7.97 -16.86 0.56
CA VAL A 362 -9.07 -17.54 1.25
C VAL A 362 -9.46 -18.86 0.58
N LYS A 363 -9.28 -18.98 -0.75
CA LYS A 363 -9.61 -20.22 -1.48
C LYS A 363 -8.78 -21.42 -1.02
N ASP A 364 -7.59 -21.16 -0.50
CA ASP A 364 -6.66 -22.19 -0.03
C ASP A 364 -6.89 -22.56 1.46
N ILE A 365 -7.79 -21.85 2.15
CA ILE A 365 -8.12 -22.10 3.55
C ILE A 365 -9.16 -23.22 3.64
N ARG A 366 -8.78 -24.36 4.24
CA ARG A 366 -9.64 -25.56 4.36
C ARG A 366 -11.01 -25.30 5.00
N SER A 367 -11.09 -24.44 6.01
CA SER A 367 -12.34 -24.12 6.71
C SER A 367 -12.33 -22.67 7.18
N TYR A 368 -13.33 -21.91 6.74
CA TYR A 368 -13.57 -20.55 7.18
C TYR A 368 -15.07 -20.22 7.12
N LYS A 369 -15.47 -19.22 7.89
CA LYS A 369 -16.83 -18.67 7.90
C LYS A 369 -16.77 -17.20 7.53
N ILE A 370 -17.51 -16.79 6.51
CA ILE A 370 -17.69 -15.37 6.19
C ILE A 370 -18.60 -14.75 7.24
N ILE A 371 -18.18 -13.65 7.84
CA ILE A 371 -19.01 -12.89 8.77
C ILE A 371 -19.93 -11.98 7.98
N LYS A 372 -21.23 -12.15 8.18
CA LYS A 372 -22.24 -11.38 7.45
C LYS A 372 -22.18 -9.90 7.83
N ASN A 373 -22.44 -9.04 6.85
CA ASN A 373 -22.53 -7.57 7.01
C ASN A 373 -21.22 -6.92 7.45
N SER A 374 -20.10 -7.62 7.26
CA SER A 374 -18.76 -7.16 7.65
C SER A 374 -18.05 -6.36 6.57
N GLY A 375 -18.71 -6.08 5.44
CA GLY A 375 -18.11 -5.34 4.33
C GLY A 375 -17.69 -3.94 4.75
N ILE A 376 -16.46 -3.57 4.44
CA ILE A 376 -15.84 -2.29 4.76
C ILE A 376 -15.47 -1.62 3.45
N SER A 377 -15.91 -0.38 3.23
CA SER A 377 -15.29 0.45 2.19
C SER A 377 -14.13 1.25 2.77
N VAL A 378 -12.99 1.20 2.09
CA VAL A 378 -11.75 1.85 2.49
C VAL A 378 -11.56 3.11 1.65
N LYS A 379 -11.49 4.27 2.30
CA LYS A 379 -11.26 5.56 1.65
C LYS A 379 -9.82 6.00 1.90
N ARG A 380 -9.26 6.75 0.95
CA ARG A 380 -7.95 7.39 1.12
C ARG A 380 -7.97 8.31 2.34
N ALA A 381 -6.83 8.40 3.02
CA ALA A 381 -6.68 9.21 4.24
C ALA A 381 -7.04 10.70 4.04
N ASP A 382 -6.76 11.25 2.85
CA ASP A 382 -7.00 12.64 2.46
C ASP A 382 -8.38 12.89 1.82
N SER A 383 -9.16 11.83 1.55
CA SER A 383 -10.33 11.94 0.68
C SER A 383 -11.54 12.51 1.42
N GLN A 384 -11.68 13.83 1.39
CA GLN A 384 -12.87 14.51 1.91
C GLN A 384 -14.11 14.31 1.02
N ARG A 385 -13.93 14.24 -0.30
CA ARG A 385 -15.01 14.13 -1.30
C ARG A 385 -14.98 12.81 -2.06
N TYR A 386 -15.01 11.69 -1.34
CA TYR A 386 -15.07 10.37 -1.98
C TYR A 386 -16.36 10.20 -2.78
N THR A 387 -16.40 9.21 -3.67
CA THR A 387 -17.63 8.86 -4.38
C THR A 387 -18.42 7.83 -3.58
N ILE A 388 -19.67 8.14 -3.24
CA ILE A 388 -20.60 7.19 -2.64
C ILE A 388 -21.00 6.17 -3.71
N VAL A 389 -21.49 6.65 -4.86
CA VAL A 389 -21.79 5.81 -6.03
C VAL A 389 -21.63 6.62 -7.32
N LYS A 390 -21.25 5.93 -8.38
CA LYS A 390 -21.16 6.45 -9.74
C LYS A 390 -22.01 5.59 -10.65
N LEU A 391 -23.00 6.21 -11.28
CA LEU A 391 -23.97 5.56 -12.16
C LEU A 391 -23.74 6.06 -13.59
N THR A 392 -23.47 5.14 -14.51
CA THR A 392 -23.65 5.35 -15.96
C THR A 392 -25.13 5.53 -16.30
N ASN A 393 -25.43 5.99 -17.52
CA ASN A 393 -26.79 6.06 -18.03
C ASN A 393 -27.59 4.78 -17.77
N ASN A 394 -27.08 3.63 -18.20
CA ASN A 394 -27.76 2.35 -18.05
C ASN A 394 -27.99 1.97 -16.58
N THR A 395 -26.95 2.10 -15.74
CA THR A 395 -27.08 1.78 -14.30
C THR A 395 -28.00 2.74 -13.56
N PHE A 396 -28.14 3.99 -14.03
CA PHE A 396 -29.10 4.93 -13.46
C PHE A 396 -30.52 4.51 -13.82
N LYS A 397 -30.80 4.21 -15.10
CA LYS A 397 -32.12 3.71 -15.53
C LYS A 397 -32.53 2.48 -14.72
N ASN A 398 -31.69 1.44 -14.67
CA ASN A 398 -31.97 0.22 -13.89
C ASN A 398 -32.21 0.49 -12.40
N ALA A 399 -31.56 1.51 -11.83
CA ALA A 399 -31.71 1.83 -10.41
C ALA A 399 -33.01 2.57 -10.11
N PHE A 400 -33.47 3.42 -11.03
CA PHE A 400 -34.55 4.38 -10.80
C PHE A 400 -35.87 4.06 -11.52
N GLU A 401 -35.87 3.20 -12.54
CA GLU A 401 -37.06 2.87 -13.37
C GLU A 401 -38.24 2.32 -12.57
N LYS A 402 -37.98 1.64 -11.44
CA LYS A 402 -39.03 1.12 -10.54
C LYS A 402 -39.71 2.21 -9.71
N TYR A 403 -39.10 3.39 -9.64
CA TYR A 403 -39.52 4.50 -8.77
C TYR A 403 -39.93 5.73 -9.57
N ILE A 404 -39.49 5.83 -10.83
CA ILE A 404 -39.63 7.01 -11.68
C ILE A 404 -40.07 6.56 -13.07
N ASN A 405 -41.27 6.98 -13.46
CA ASN A 405 -41.71 6.93 -14.85
C ASN A 405 -40.90 7.93 -15.68
N GLU A 406 -40.57 7.55 -16.92
CA GLU A 406 -39.88 8.42 -17.90
C GLU A 406 -38.47 8.83 -17.40
N VAL A 407 -37.73 7.88 -16.82
CA VAL A 407 -36.41 8.07 -16.18
C VAL A 407 -35.35 8.64 -17.13
N GLU A 408 -35.49 8.40 -18.43
CA GLU A 408 -34.62 8.91 -19.49
C GLU A 408 -34.60 10.45 -19.56
N PHE A 409 -35.74 11.12 -19.33
CA PHE A 409 -35.78 12.58 -19.31
C PHE A 409 -35.16 13.14 -18.02
N ILE A 410 -35.35 12.43 -16.91
CA ILE A 410 -34.77 12.78 -15.61
C ILE A 410 -33.24 12.74 -15.66
N ILE A 411 -32.62 11.71 -16.25
CA ILE A 411 -31.16 11.69 -16.37
C ILE A 411 -30.64 12.81 -17.28
N VAL A 412 -31.37 13.17 -18.35
CA VAL A 412 -30.99 14.32 -19.19
C VAL A 412 -30.93 15.60 -18.35
N GLY A 413 -31.94 15.88 -17.53
CA GLY A 413 -31.93 17.07 -16.68
C GLY A 413 -30.78 17.13 -15.68
N LEU A 414 -30.34 15.97 -15.17
CA LEU A 414 -29.14 15.89 -14.33
C LEU A 414 -27.83 16.15 -15.09
N LEU A 415 -27.83 15.94 -16.41
CA LEU A 415 -26.65 16.05 -17.26
C LEU A 415 -26.50 17.41 -17.93
N LEU A 416 -27.56 18.21 -18.05
CA LEU A 416 -27.48 19.52 -18.69
C LEU A 416 -26.41 20.41 -18.04
N TYR A 417 -25.66 21.12 -18.88
CA TYR A 417 -24.82 22.24 -18.48
C TYR A 417 -25.70 23.48 -18.30
N SER A 418 -25.42 24.24 -17.26
CA SER A 418 -25.98 25.58 -17.00
C SER A 418 -24.93 26.68 -17.12
N ASP A 419 -23.67 26.33 -17.41
CA ASP A 419 -22.58 27.29 -17.65
C ASP A 419 -22.67 27.79 -19.09
N THR A 420 -22.72 29.11 -19.30
CA THR A 420 -22.91 29.72 -20.63
C THR A 420 -21.94 29.18 -21.68
N GLU A 421 -20.66 29.05 -21.32
CA GLU A 421 -19.60 28.53 -22.20
C GLU A 421 -19.82 27.07 -22.64
N LYS A 422 -20.61 26.30 -21.89
CA LYS A 422 -20.79 24.85 -22.10
C LYS A 422 -22.20 24.47 -22.54
N LEU A 423 -23.12 25.44 -22.66
CA LEU A 423 -24.49 25.19 -23.12
C LEU A 423 -24.55 24.47 -24.48
N HIS A 424 -23.61 24.79 -25.38
CA HIS A 424 -23.51 24.14 -26.69
C HIS A 424 -23.32 22.61 -26.61
N LEU A 425 -22.75 22.10 -25.50
CA LEU A 425 -22.57 20.66 -25.27
C LEU A 425 -23.89 19.93 -24.95
N ASN A 426 -24.96 20.66 -24.58
CA ASN A 426 -26.26 20.06 -24.30
C ASN A 426 -26.88 19.39 -25.54
N LYS A 427 -26.64 19.95 -26.74
CA LYS A 427 -27.07 19.32 -28.01
C LYS A 427 -26.49 17.92 -28.16
N LYS A 428 -25.20 17.77 -27.84
CA LYS A 428 -24.52 16.47 -27.89
C LYS A 428 -25.12 15.51 -26.87
N ILE A 429 -25.40 15.96 -25.64
CA ILE A 429 -26.01 15.12 -24.60
C ILE A 429 -27.35 14.55 -25.05
N ILE A 430 -28.25 15.41 -25.56
CA ILE A 430 -29.59 15.01 -25.98
C ILE A 430 -29.53 14.03 -27.15
N ARG A 431 -28.70 14.33 -28.15
CA ARG A 431 -28.48 13.45 -29.31
C ARG A 431 -27.93 12.09 -28.90
N ASP A 432 -26.90 12.06 -28.07
CA ASP A 432 -26.25 10.82 -27.64
C ASP A 432 -27.13 9.97 -26.70
N LEU A 433 -28.16 10.57 -26.10
CA LEU A 433 -29.17 9.88 -25.29
C LEU A 433 -30.47 9.59 -26.07
N GLU A 434 -30.49 9.89 -27.37
CA GLU A 434 -31.61 9.63 -28.29
C GLU A 434 -32.93 10.28 -27.84
N ILE A 435 -32.85 11.47 -27.25
CA ILE A 435 -34.01 12.26 -26.82
C ILE A 435 -34.24 13.39 -27.83
N LYS A 436 -35.49 13.76 -28.10
CA LYS A 436 -35.83 14.98 -28.84
C LYS A 436 -36.04 16.15 -27.88
N GLU A 437 -35.64 17.35 -28.30
CA GLU A 437 -35.76 18.53 -27.43
C GLU A 437 -37.22 18.89 -27.15
N GLU A 438 -38.12 18.66 -28.10
CA GLU A 438 -39.55 18.90 -27.99
C GLU A 438 -40.18 18.00 -26.92
N ASP A 439 -39.82 16.72 -26.91
CA ASP A 439 -40.30 15.75 -25.93
C ASP A 439 -39.77 16.10 -24.52
N LEU A 440 -38.50 16.51 -24.43
CA LEU A 440 -37.91 17.00 -23.19
C LEU A 440 -38.66 18.23 -22.65
N LYS A 441 -38.96 19.20 -23.53
CA LYS A 441 -39.73 20.40 -23.18
C LYS A 441 -41.13 20.04 -22.67
N ALA A 442 -41.83 19.17 -23.38
CA ALA A 442 -43.15 18.71 -22.99
C ALA A 442 -43.14 18.01 -21.62
N PHE A 443 -42.16 17.14 -21.38
CA PHE A 443 -41.99 16.45 -20.10
C PHE A 443 -41.77 17.42 -18.94
N TYR A 444 -40.81 18.35 -19.05
CA TYR A 444 -40.48 19.29 -17.98
C TYR A 444 -41.58 20.32 -17.72
N LEU A 445 -42.32 20.73 -18.76
CA LEU A 445 -43.52 21.56 -18.60
C LEU A 445 -44.61 20.80 -17.85
N LYS A 446 -44.90 19.55 -18.24
CA LYS A 446 -45.95 18.74 -17.63
C LYS A 446 -45.66 18.44 -16.17
N LYS A 447 -44.45 17.92 -15.89
CA LYS A 447 -44.05 17.35 -14.60
C LYS A 447 -43.58 18.40 -13.58
N PHE A 448 -42.79 19.37 -14.02
CA PHE A 448 -42.17 20.36 -13.12
C PHE A 448 -42.69 21.79 -13.34
N LYS A 449 -43.63 22.00 -14.27
CA LYS A 449 -44.14 23.33 -14.65
C LYS A 449 -43.04 24.28 -15.12
N ILE A 450 -41.97 23.75 -15.72
CA ILE A 450 -40.85 24.54 -16.25
C ILE A 450 -41.07 24.77 -17.75
N SER A 451 -41.25 26.03 -18.13
CA SER A 451 -41.23 26.50 -19.52
C SER A 451 -39.92 27.25 -19.84
N GLY A 452 -39.52 27.29 -21.11
CA GLY A 452 -38.36 28.06 -21.56
C GLY A 452 -37.99 27.83 -23.02
N SER A 453 -37.02 28.62 -23.51
CA SER A 453 -36.67 28.68 -24.93
C SER A 453 -35.89 27.44 -25.42
N GLY A 454 -35.26 26.69 -24.53
CA GLY A 454 -34.69 25.38 -24.83
C GLY A 454 -33.37 25.06 -24.15
N ILE A 455 -32.71 23.99 -24.58
CA ILE A 455 -31.54 23.45 -23.88
C ILE A 455 -30.25 24.29 -24.01
N LEU A 456 -30.30 25.34 -24.83
CA LEU A 456 -29.26 26.35 -24.96
C LEU A 456 -29.54 27.60 -24.12
N ASP A 457 -30.66 27.65 -23.41
CA ASP A 457 -31.02 28.72 -22.49
C ASP A 457 -30.50 28.39 -21.10
N LYS A 458 -29.68 29.31 -20.57
CA LYS A 458 -29.05 29.17 -19.25
C LYS A 458 -30.08 28.99 -18.15
N ASP A 459 -31.13 29.81 -18.13
CA ASP A 459 -32.11 29.84 -17.05
C ASP A 459 -32.99 28.61 -17.12
N TYR A 460 -33.38 28.17 -18.32
CA TYR A 460 -34.10 26.93 -18.53
C TYR A 460 -33.29 25.71 -18.07
N ALA A 461 -32.03 25.58 -18.53
CA ALA A 461 -31.17 24.45 -18.18
C ALA A 461 -30.85 24.43 -16.67
N SER A 462 -30.64 25.60 -16.06
CA SER A 462 -30.38 25.75 -14.63
C SER A 462 -31.59 25.31 -13.78
N LYS A 463 -32.80 25.78 -14.14
CA LYS A 463 -34.05 25.38 -13.48
C LYS A 463 -34.26 23.87 -13.57
N ILE A 464 -34.12 23.29 -14.77
CA ILE A 464 -34.21 21.84 -14.98
C ILE A 464 -33.23 21.09 -14.07
N SER A 465 -31.95 21.45 -14.09
CA SER A 465 -30.92 20.76 -13.31
C SER A 465 -31.21 20.86 -11.80
N LYS A 466 -31.65 22.03 -11.32
CA LYS A 466 -31.98 22.23 -9.90
C LYS A 466 -33.18 21.37 -9.48
N GLU A 467 -34.30 21.47 -10.18
CA GLU A 467 -35.53 20.73 -9.85
C GLU A 467 -35.31 19.22 -9.98
N THR A 468 -34.58 18.77 -11.00
CA THR A 468 -34.28 17.35 -11.19
C THR A 468 -33.40 16.80 -10.05
N LYS A 469 -32.40 17.57 -9.58
CA LYS A 469 -31.57 17.17 -8.44
C LYS A 469 -32.39 17.07 -7.15
N GLN A 470 -33.28 18.04 -6.93
CA GLN A 470 -34.16 18.04 -5.77
C GLN A 470 -35.11 16.83 -5.80
N PHE A 471 -35.77 16.59 -6.93
CA PHE A 471 -36.64 15.43 -7.14
C PHE A 471 -35.90 14.10 -6.92
N ILE A 472 -34.69 13.93 -7.47
CA ILE A 472 -33.92 12.70 -7.24
C ILE A 472 -33.53 12.54 -5.78
N LYS A 473 -33.16 13.63 -5.08
CA LYS A 473 -32.88 13.58 -3.66
C LYS A 473 -34.12 13.09 -2.89
N GLU A 474 -35.29 13.65 -3.16
CA GLU A 474 -36.55 13.21 -2.55
C GLU A 474 -36.87 11.75 -2.83
N VAL A 475 -36.70 11.28 -4.06
CA VAL A 475 -36.89 9.86 -4.42
C VAL A 475 -35.94 8.96 -3.64
N ILE A 476 -34.66 9.33 -3.50
CA ILE A 476 -33.70 8.54 -2.72
C ILE A 476 -34.09 8.53 -1.25
N GLU A 477 -34.42 9.68 -0.66
CA GLU A 477 -34.72 9.80 0.77
C GLU A 477 -36.01 9.07 1.17
N THR A 478 -37.03 9.09 0.32
CA THR A 478 -38.31 8.42 0.56
C THR A 478 -38.25 6.90 0.36
N ASN A 479 -37.29 6.40 -0.42
CA ASN A 479 -37.17 4.97 -0.74
C ASN A 479 -35.97 4.33 -0.03
N THR A 480 -36.21 3.79 1.17
CA THR A 480 -35.16 3.20 2.04
C THR A 480 -34.37 2.07 1.35
N GLY A 481 -35.02 1.23 0.54
CA GLY A 481 -34.38 0.16 -0.23
C GLY A 481 -33.43 0.70 -1.32
N LEU A 482 -33.85 1.74 -2.05
CA LEU A 482 -33.03 2.40 -3.05
C LEU A 482 -31.84 3.11 -2.39
N LYS A 483 -32.08 3.86 -1.30
CA LYS A 483 -31.03 4.50 -0.52
C LYS A 483 -30.00 3.49 -0.02
N ALA A 484 -30.45 2.39 0.58
CA ALA A 484 -29.56 1.33 1.03
C ALA A 484 -28.73 0.77 -0.14
N SER A 485 -29.34 0.53 -1.30
CA SER A 485 -28.65 0.03 -2.48
C SER A 485 -27.58 1.00 -3.00
N LEU A 486 -27.92 2.29 -3.10
CA LEU A 486 -27.03 3.34 -3.58
C LEU A 486 -25.84 3.57 -2.65
N PHE A 487 -26.08 3.63 -1.34
CA PHE A 487 -25.03 3.92 -0.37
C PHE A 487 -24.19 2.68 -0.09
N THR A 488 -24.85 1.57 0.23
CA THR A 488 -24.19 0.38 0.78
C THR A 488 -23.98 -0.74 -0.23
N GLY A 489 -24.71 -0.73 -1.35
CA GLY A 489 -24.74 -1.85 -2.30
C GLY A 489 -25.65 -3.00 -1.87
N LYS A 490 -26.33 -2.90 -0.73
CA LYS A 490 -27.31 -3.90 -0.27
C LYS A 490 -28.39 -4.09 -1.33
N GLY A 491 -28.72 -5.34 -1.65
CA GLY A 491 -29.67 -5.68 -2.71
C GLY A 491 -29.05 -5.71 -4.11
N TRP A 492 -27.96 -4.99 -4.35
CA TRP A 492 -27.21 -5.04 -5.62
C TRP A 492 -26.07 -6.05 -5.59
N PHE A 493 -25.49 -6.31 -4.43
CA PHE A 493 -24.43 -7.28 -4.24
C PHE A 493 -24.77 -8.24 -3.09
N ASP A 494 -24.31 -9.49 -3.21
CA ASP A 494 -24.43 -10.46 -2.14
C ASP A 494 -23.49 -10.16 -0.98
N ASN A 495 -23.80 -10.74 0.19
CA ASN A 495 -22.92 -10.67 1.35
C ASN A 495 -21.60 -11.40 1.03
N PRO A 496 -20.40 -10.86 1.34
CA PRO A 496 -20.11 -9.67 2.14
C PRO A 496 -19.76 -8.41 1.32
N TYR A 497 -20.22 -8.34 0.07
CA TYR A 497 -19.80 -7.32 -0.91
C TYR A 497 -20.57 -5.99 -0.84
N SER A 498 -21.61 -5.93 -0.01
CA SER A 498 -22.22 -4.69 0.46
C SER A 498 -21.53 -4.19 1.73
N ILE A 499 -21.50 -2.88 1.96
CA ILE A 499 -20.80 -2.30 3.10
C ILE A 499 -21.70 -2.11 4.31
N GLY A 500 -21.18 -2.48 5.49
CA GLY A 500 -21.70 -2.07 6.79
C GLY A 500 -20.83 -1.01 7.46
N PHE A 501 -19.62 -0.77 6.93
CA PHE A 501 -18.63 0.13 7.54
C PHE A 501 -17.90 0.96 6.50
N ILE A 502 -17.41 2.12 6.93
CA ILE A 502 -16.50 2.99 6.17
C ILE A 502 -15.26 3.24 7.02
N PHE A 503 -14.09 2.99 6.43
CA PHE A 503 -12.81 3.45 6.95
C PHE A 503 -12.40 4.73 6.21
N LYS A 504 -12.30 5.85 6.92
CA LYS A 504 -11.93 7.16 6.37
C LYS A 504 -11.17 7.97 7.40
N GLY A 505 -10.13 8.69 6.98
CA GLY A 505 -9.41 9.63 7.86
C GLY A 505 -8.77 8.96 9.07
N GLY A 506 -8.40 7.68 8.95
CA GLY A 506 -7.83 6.92 10.08
C GLY A 506 -8.85 6.47 11.12
N GLU A 507 -10.15 6.54 10.83
CA GLU A 507 -11.22 6.05 11.71
C GLU A 507 -12.13 5.05 10.97
N LEU A 508 -12.67 4.09 11.72
CA LEU A 508 -13.65 3.12 11.25
C LEU A 508 -15.01 3.42 11.90
N THR A 509 -16.04 3.58 11.07
CA THR A 509 -17.41 3.85 11.53
C THR A 509 -18.43 2.97 10.81
N ASN A 510 -19.58 2.73 11.43
CA ASN A 510 -20.77 2.13 10.84
C ASN A 510 -21.77 3.18 10.31
N GLU A 511 -21.43 4.47 10.39
CA GLU A 511 -22.21 5.58 9.80
C GLU A 511 -21.99 5.61 8.28
N VAL A 512 -22.70 4.73 7.57
CA VAL A 512 -22.62 4.59 6.11
C VAL A 512 -23.48 5.59 5.34
N TYR A 513 -24.43 6.24 6.02
CA TYR A 513 -25.28 7.28 5.45
C TYR A 513 -24.75 8.66 5.85
N THR A 514 -24.67 9.55 4.87
CA THR A 514 -24.16 10.91 5.03
C THR A 514 -24.93 11.83 4.11
N ASP A 515 -24.97 13.11 4.43
CA ASP A 515 -25.48 14.13 3.51
C ASP A 515 -24.67 14.14 2.22
N TYR A 516 -25.34 14.43 1.12
CA TYR A 516 -24.75 14.27 -0.20
C TYR A 516 -25.22 15.30 -1.21
N THR A 517 -24.38 15.44 -2.23
CA THR A 517 -24.64 16.22 -3.43
C THR A 517 -24.71 15.30 -4.65
N ILE A 518 -25.54 15.68 -5.62
CA ILE A 518 -25.64 15.03 -6.92
C ILE A 518 -24.82 15.85 -7.92
N SER A 519 -23.82 15.21 -8.50
CA SER A 519 -22.85 15.81 -9.42
C SER A 519 -22.65 14.92 -10.65
N ASN A 520 -21.84 15.38 -11.61
CA ASN A 520 -21.51 14.63 -12.81
C ASN A 520 -20.04 14.20 -12.82
N GLY A 521 -19.73 13.16 -13.59
CA GLY A 521 -18.36 12.76 -13.86
C GLY A 521 -17.62 13.73 -14.77
N SER A 522 -16.30 13.84 -14.61
CA SER A 522 -15.42 14.68 -15.45
C SER A 522 -15.44 14.30 -16.93
N GLY A 523 -15.84 13.08 -17.26
CA GLY A 523 -15.96 12.59 -18.64
C GLY A 523 -17.20 13.08 -19.41
N ARG A 524 -18.10 13.86 -18.79
CA ARG A 524 -19.36 14.31 -19.40
C ARG A 524 -19.15 15.03 -20.74
N SER A 525 -18.16 15.93 -20.83
CA SER A 525 -17.85 16.65 -22.08
C SER A 525 -17.35 15.74 -23.20
N LYS A 526 -16.82 14.57 -22.86
CA LYS A 526 -16.32 13.56 -23.81
C LYS A 526 -17.37 12.49 -24.16
N GLY A 527 -18.62 12.66 -23.73
CA GLY A 527 -19.70 11.68 -23.96
C GLY A 527 -19.79 10.56 -22.91
N SER A 528 -18.97 10.60 -21.86
CA SER A 528 -19.11 9.66 -20.74
C SER A 528 -20.10 10.21 -19.71
N TYR A 529 -21.39 9.92 -19.92
CA TYR A 529 -22.48 10.39 -19.06
C TYR A 529 -22.61 9.56 -17.79
N THR A 530 -22.21 10.15 -16.67
CA THR A 530 -22.32 9.52 -15.34
C THR A 530 -22.81 10.49 -14.29
N ILE A 531 -23.74 10.02 -13.45
CA ILE A 531 -24.23 10.70 -12.24
C ILE A 531 -23.45 10.19 -11.04
N ILE A 532 -23.04 11.10 -10.16
CA ILE A 532 -22.19 10.83 -9.01
C ILE A 532 -22.81 11.41 -7.75
N LEU A 533 -22.99 10.55 -6.75
CA LEU A 533 -23.32 10.94 -5.39
C LEU A 533 -22.02 11.10 -4.59
N LYS A 534 -21.83 12.26 -3.97
CA LYS A 534 -20.66 12.58 -3.14
C LYS A 534 -21.11 13.10 -1.78
N PRO A 535 -20.37 12.81 -0.69
CA PRO A 535 -20.60 13.45 0.60
C PRO A 535 -20.55 14.97 0.46
N GLN A 536 -21.39 15.66 1.23
CA GLN A 536 -21.44 17.12 1.28
C GLN A 536 -20.20 17.72 1.96
#